data_AF-K3X861-F1
#
_entry.id   AF-K3X861-F1
#
_cell.length_a   1.000
_cell.length_b   1.000
_cell.length_c   1.000
_cell.angle_alpha   90.00
_cell.angle_beta   90.00
_cell.angle_gamma   90.00
#
_symmetry.space_group_name_H-M   'P 1'
#
loop_
_entity.id
_entity.type
_entity.pdbx_description
1 polymer ?
#
loop_
_entity_poly.entity_id
_entity_poly.type
_entity_poly.pdbx_seq_one_letter_code
_entity_poly.pdbx_strand_id
1 'polypeptide(L)'
;MATAPNADASSVADRFRALFSCCFQPSSAGDDDGSIYMSQQQMSARRMSLFRDDSTTEFLSGSVLGSNANGTPSSVEQAVVLAGYQHPPRWVKNELIDACTLCSDAFDLFNRKHHCRGCGLVYCGKCTSGTDRVIKFGFLEPVRLCQPCLAQAKLENAFYETHLPLLEAGEVLNKYGLLRKRAVQFKFIRAKSILQYQRIDIELRQFHGDIKAISLDMITDVREAALDKERPDLGFIITVGDQQHRFDAPSAHKRTQLVQAIQSARDVRNALIATEREKRAKLISQENEEIRKRADSLQQMEERKASFHEDRLRKRAEQRESLRAKYSLSSSTSAV
;
A
#
# COMPACT_ATOMS: atom_id res chain seq x y z
N MET A 1 -42.87 37.35 -26.39
CA MET A 1 -41.78 37.71 -25.47
C MET A 1 -41.90 36.82 -24.25
N ALA A 2 -40.77 36.21 -23.86
CA ALA A 2 -40.72 35.01 -23.03
C ALA A 2 -41.17 35.23 -21.58
N THR A 3 -41.92 34.25 -21.07
CA THR A 3 -42.16 34.00 -19.64
C THR A 3 -41.24 32.87 -19.18
N ALA A 4 -40.46 33.09 -18.13
CA ALA A 4 -39.75 32.06 -17.39
C ALA A 4 -40.25 32.07 -15.93
N PRO A 5 -40.58 30.92 -15.32
CA PRO A 5 -40.84 30.85 -13.90
C PRO A 5 -39.58 30.48 -13.11
N ASN A 6 -39.53 31.00 -11.89
CA ASN A 6 -38.60 30.70 -10.80
C ASN A 6 -38.47 29.19 -10.54
N ALA A 7 -37.24 28.75 -10.25
CA ALA A 7 -36.97 27.47 -9.60
C ALA A 7 -36.15 27.69 -8.33
N ASP A 8 -36.67 27.08 -7.28
CA ASP A 8 -36.36 27.18 -5.87
C ASP A 8 -34.92 26.81 -5.50
N ALA A 9 -34.33 27.60 -4.60
CA ALA A 9 -33.01 27.40 -4.03
C ALA A 9 -33.14 26.73 -2.65
N SER A 10 -33.44 25.43 -2.62
CA SER A 10 -33.13 24.59 -1.46
C SER A 10 -33.14 23.11 -1.85
N SER A 11 -32.03 22.39 -1.56
CA SER A 11 -31.84 20.92 -1.59
C SER A 11 -30.56 20.46 -2.30
N VAL A 12 -29.37 20.92 -1.86
CA VAL A 12 -28.08 20.33 -2.28
C VAL A 12 -27.09 20.14 -1.10
N ALA A 13 -27.53 20.33 0.16
CA ALA A 13 -26.61 20.40 1.31
C ALA A 13 -26.42 19.11 2.14
N ASP A 14 -27.13 18.00 1.88
CA ASP A 14 -27.20 16.88 2.86
C ASP A 14 -26.81 15.47 2.36
N ARG A 15 -25.78 15.31 1.50
CA ARG A 15 -25.41 13.95 1.01
C ARG A 15 -23.92 13.56 0.98
N PHE A 16 -23.08 14.11 1.87
CA PHE A 16 -21.70 13.62 2.03
C PHE A 16 -21.31 13.43 3.49
N ARG A 17 -21.74 12.30 4.11
CA ARG A 17 -21.21 11.89 5.42
C ARG A 17 -21.34 10.40 5.74
N ALA A 18 -20.92 9.51 4.84
CA ALA A 18 -20.83 8.08 5.17
C ALA A 18 -19.74 7.35 4.37
N LEU A 19 -18.45 7.59 4.66
CA LEU A 19 -17.38 6.73 4.13
C LEU A 19 -16.32 6.26 5.13
N PHE A 20 -16.34 6.65 6.40
CA PHE A 20 -15.43 6.06 7.39
C PHE A 20 -16.07 5.90 8.77
N SER A 21 -16.86 4.84 8.93
CA SER A 21 -17.10 4.23 10.25
C SER A 21 -17.57 2.79 10.05
N CYS A 22 -16.64 1.84 9.90
CA CYS A 22 -16.94 0.42 10.08
C CYS A 22 -15.67 -0.43 10.22
N CYS A 23 -14.86 -0.16 11.25
CA CYS A 23 -13.80 -1.08 11.71
C CYS A 23 -13.58 -0.91 13.22
N PHE A 24 -14.60 -1.16 14.05
CA PHE A 24 -14.42 -1.74 15.39
C PHE A 24 -15.78 -2.08 16.01
N GLN A 25 -16.15 -3.36 16.06
CA GLN A 25 -17.00 -3.89 17.13
C GLN A 25 -16.62 -5.34 17.41
N PRO A 26 -16.23 -5.68 18.66
CA PRO A 26 -16.32 -7.03 19.19
C PRO A 26 -17.76 -7.33 19.64
N SER A 27 -18.09 -8.60 19.71
CA SER A 27 -19.43 -9.15 19.94
C SER A 27 -19.91 -9.11 21.40
N SER A 28 -21.19 -8.72 21.52
CA SER A 28 -22.27 -9.17 22.44
C SER A 28 -22.37 -8.77 23.94
N ALA A 29 -23.58 -8.27 24.24
CA ALA A 29 -24.47 -8.50 25.40
C ALA A 29 -24.37 -7.62 26.66
N GLY A 30 -25.54 -7.08 27.07
CA GLY A 30 -25.85 -6.67 28.46
C GLY A 30 -26.46 -5.28 28.61
N ASP A 31 -27.73 -5.24 29.04
CA ASP A 31 -28.51 -4.07 29.44
C ASP A 31 -27.89 -3.30 30.63
N ASP A 32 -28.03 -1.97 30.66
CA ASP A 32 -28.80 -1.17 31.64
C ASP A 32 -28.33 0.30 31.77
N ASP A 33 -29.34 1.10 32.13
CA ASP A 33 -29.55 2.53 32.36
C ASP A 33 -28.43 3.45 32.89
N GLY A 34 -28.60 4.76 32.61
CA GLY A 34 -28.25 5.81 33.59
C GLY A 34 -27.07 6.76 33.33
N SER A 35 -27.38 7.90 32.69
CA SER A 35 -27.14 9.25 33.27
C SER A 35 -25.71 9.83 33.47
N ILE A 36 -25.43 10.85 32.65
CA ILE A 36 -24.98 12.21 33.04
C ILE A 36 -23.47 12.51 33.33
N TYR A 37 -23.07 13.67 32.79
CA TYR A 37 -21.95 14.59 33.09
C TYR A 37 -20.60 14.45 32.35
N MET A 38 -20.32 15.51 31.57
CA MET A 38 -19.00 15.96 31.15
C MET A 38 -18.17 16.44 32.35
N SER A 39 -16.87 16.14 32.38
CA SER A 39 -15.85 17.15 32.72
C SER A 39 -14.44 16.71 32.30
N GLN A 40 -13.87 17.51 31.40
CA GLN A 40 -12.55 18.15 31.48
C GLN A 40 -11.37 17.48 32.23
N GLN A 41 -10.27 17.37 31.46
CA GLN A 41 -8.86 17.56 31.86
C GLN A 41 -8.11 16.45 32.59
N GLN A 42 -6.79 16.44 32.32
CA GLN A 42 -5.68 15.70 32.96
C GLN A 42 -5.47 14.27 32.42
N MET A 43 -4.28 13.77 32.05
CA MET A 43 -2.89 14.02 32.46
C MET A 43 -1.95 13.43 31.38
N SER A 44 -0.84 14.09 31.05
CA SER A 44 0.54 13.81 31.51
C SER A 44 1.19 12.52 30.95
N ALA A 45 2.45 12.69 30.56
CA ALA A 45 3.36 11.63 30.11
C ALA A 45 3.58 10.53 31.17
N ARG A 46 3.55 9.26 30.75
CA ARG A 46 4.35 8.18 31.37
C ARG A 46 4.50 6.94 30.47
N ARG A 47 5.75 6.73 30.07
CA ARG A 47 6.51 5.48 29.93
C ARG A 47 5.87 4.22 30.56
N MET A 48 5.68 3.15 29.79
CA MET A 48 6.39 1.86 29.92
C MET A 48 5.87 0.79 28.95
N SER A 49 6.82 -0.05 28.54
CA SER A 49 6.71 -1.39 27.96
C SER A 49 5.49 -2.22 28.36
N LEU A 50 5.00 -3.03 27.41
CA LEU A 50 4.76 -4.48 27.49
C LEU A 50 4.12 -4.90 26.16
N PHE A 51 4.70 -5.87 25.46
CA PHE A 51 4.03 -7.06 24.91
C PHE A 51 5.08 -7.92 24.19
N ARG A 52 5.21 -9.12 24.73
CA ARG A 52 6.02 -10.27 24.33
C ARG A 52 4.99 -11.34 23.97
N ASP A 53 5.16 -12.00 22.82
CA ASP A 53 4.63 -13.31 22.43
C ASP A 53 5.53 -13.73 21.25
N ASP A 54 6.43 -14.70 21.32
CA ASP A 54 6.33 -16.15 21.55
C ASP A 54 5.25 -16.86 20.73
N SER A 55 5.69 -17.47 19.62
CA SER A 55 5.03 -18.59 18.96
C SER A 55 6.09 -19.32 18.16
N THR A 56 6.75 -20.24 18.86
CA THR A 56 7.37 -21.43 18.31
C THR A 56 6.30 -22.26 17.59
N THR A 57 6.53 -22.61 16.33
CA THR A 57 5.85 -23.75 15.69
C THR A 57 6.89 -24.68 15.12
N GLU A 58 6.93 -25.86 15.72
CA GLU A 58 7.85 -26.94 15.47
C GLU A 58 7.71 -27.54 14.07
N PHE A 59 8.84 -28.06 13.64
CA PHE A 59 9.04 -29.05 12.60
C PHE A 59 8.11 -30.26 12.75
N LEU A 60 7.47 -30.70 11.66
CA LEU A 60 7.32 -32.13 11.37
C LEU A 60 7.67 -32.40 9.91
N SER A 61 8.85 -33.00 9.75
CA SER A 61 9.31 -33.69 8.56
C SER A 61 8.70 -35.09 8.56
N GLY A 62 8.12 -35.51 7.43
CA GLY A 62 7.54 -36.84 7.27
C GLY A 62 7.80 -37.36 5.86
N SER A 63 8.95 -38.00 5.68
CA SER A 63 9.25 -38.83 4.51
C SER A 63 8.54 -40.18 4.62
N VAL A 64 7.85 -40.62 3.57
CA VAL A 64 7.57 -42.04 3.34
C VAL A 64 7.88 -42.35 1.87
N LEU A 65 8.90 -43.18 1.67
CA LEU A 65 9.16 -43.93 0.44
C LEU A 65 8.26 -45.16 0.41
N GLY A 66 7.68 -45.46 -0.75
CA GLY A 66 6.97 -46.70 -1.05
C GLY A 66 6.68 -46.82 -2.54
N SER A 67 7.52 -47.58 -3.25
CA SER A 67 7.47 -47.82 -4.69
C SER A 67 6.31 -48.74 -5.12
N ASN A 68 5.65 -48.46 -6.25
CA ASN A 68 5.59 -49.37 -7.42
C ASN A 68 4.77 -48.82 -8.62
N ALA A 69 5.48 -48.67 -9.75
CA ALA A 69 5.16 -48.99 -11.15
C ALA A 69 3.74 -48.77 -11.76
N ASN A 70 3.63 -47.84 -12.74
CA ASN A 70 3.46 -48.09 -14.19
C ASN A 70 2.82 -46.89 -14.92
N GLY A 71 3.45 -46.39 -15.99
CA GLY A 71 2.84 -45.46 -16.97
C GLY A 71 3.81 -44.40 -17.50
N THR A 72 4.08 -44.43 -18.80
CA THR A 72 5.04 -43.61 -19.58
C THR A 72 4.70 -42.12 -19.68
N PRO A 73 5.68 -41.25 -20.06
CA PRO A 73 5.61 -39.81 -19.84
C PRO A 73 5.02 -39.06 -21.03
N SER A 74 4.09 -38.13 -20.76
CA SER A 74 3.58 -37.18 -21.75
C SER A 74 3.56 -35.77 -21.18
N SER A 75 4.34 -34.89 -21.83
CA SER A 75 4.11 -33.45 -22.00
C SER A 75 3.86 -32.58 -20.76
N VAL A 76 4.94 -31.95 -20.29
CA VAL A 76 5.02 -30.55 -19.82
C VAL A 76 3.81 -30.01 -19.06
N GLU A 77 3.64 -30.41 -17.81
CA GLU A 77 2.79 -29.67 -16.87
C GLU A 77 3.67 -29.10 -15.75
N GLN A 78 4.48 -28.10 -16.11
CA GLN A 78 5.15 -27.23 -15.14
C GLN A 78 4.13 -26.24 -14.57
N ALA A 79 3.27 -26.72 -13.68
CA ALA A 79 2.38 -25.88 -12.88
C ALA A 79 2.76 -25.99 -11.40
N VAL A 80 3.84 -25.31 -11.00
CA VAL A 80 4.13 -25.12 -9.57
C VAL A 80 4.52 -23.66 -9.32
N VAL A 81 3.51 -22.80 -9.22
CA VAL A 81 3.61 -21.48 -8.56
C VAL A 81 2.50 -21.39 -7.51
N LEU A 82 2.51 -22.25 -6.49
CA LEU A 82 1.42 -22.30 -5.50
C LEU A 82 1.86 -22.40 -4.04
N ALA A 83 3.02 -21.84 -3.70
CA ALA A 83 3.34 -21.48 -2.32
C ALA A 83 3.34 -19.96 -2.18
N GLY A 84 2.19 -19.37 -1.81
CA GLY A 84 2.08 -17.95 -1.44
C GLY A 84 1.30 -17.07 -2.42
N TYR A 85 0.06 -17.42 -2.73
CA TYR A 85 -0.87 -16.46 -3.33
C TYR A 85 -1.33 -15.45 -2.28
N GLN A 86 -1.48 -14.20 -2.72
CA GLN A 86 -2.14 -13.16 -1.95
C GLN A 86 -3.64 -13.28 -2.13
N HIS A 87 -4.42 -12.87 -1.14
CA HIS A 87 -5.87 -12.82 -1.28
C HIS A 87 -6.27 -11.74 -2.30
N PRO A 88 -7.17 -12.06 -3.25
CA PRO A 88 -7.68 -11.07 -4.18
C PRO A 88 -8.45 -9.97 -3.42
N PRO A 89 -8.44 -8.73 -3.93
CA PRO A 89 -9.12 -7.62 -3.28
C PRO A 89 -10.64 -7.84 -3.28
N ARG A 90 -11.29 -7.41 -2.20
CA ARG A 90 -12.76 -7.37 -2.15
C ARG A 90 -13.30 -6.35 -3.14
N TRP A 91 -14.39 -6.69 -3.80
CA TRP A 91 -15.06 -5.79 -4.70
C TRP A 91 -15.81 -4.69 -3.94
N VAL A 92 -15.70 -3.47 -4.44
CA VAL A 92 -16.49 -2.35 -3.93
C VAL A 92 -17.95 -2.54 -4.36
N LYS A 93 -18.87 -2.30 -3.43
CA LYS A 93 -20.31 -2.36 -3.67
C LYS A 93 -20.72 -1.34 -4.73
N ASN A 94 -21.56 -1.75 -5.68
CA ASN A 94 -21.96 -0.91 -6.80
C ASN A 94 -22.72 0.34 -6.36
N GLU A 95 -23.44 0.26 -5.24
CA GLU A 95 -24.29 1.33 -4.71
C GLU A 95 -23.49 2.53 -4.20
N LEU A 96 -22.18 2.37 -4.00
CA LEU A 96 -21.29 3.41 -3.48
C LEU A 96 -20.58 4.21 -4.58
N ILE A 97 -20.72 3.83 -5.84
CA ILE A 97 -19.92 4.36 -6.95
C ILE A 97 -20.81 4.83 -8.09
N ASP A 98 -20.82 6.13 -8.36
CA ASP A 98 -21.67 6.73 -9.39
C ASP A 98 -20.93 7.06 -10.69
N ALA A 99 -19.60 6.99 -10.69
CA ALA A 99 -18.75 7.27 -11.85
C ALA A 99 -17.55 6.32 -11.95
N CYS A 100 -17.01 6.16 -13.15
CA CYS A 100 -15.85 5.32 -13.42
C CYS A 100 -14.63 5.79 -12.59
N THR A 101 -13.98 4.87 -11.89
CA THR A 101 -12.82 5.17 -11.03
C THR A 101 -11.62 5.76 -11.80
N LEU A 102 -11.54 5.55 -13.13
CA LEU A 102 -10.42 6.04 -13.95
C LEU A 102 -10.75 7.31 -14.74
N CYS A 103 -11.82 7.29 -15.55
CA CYS A 103 -12.17 8.43 -16.41
C CYS A 103 -13.20 9.39 -15.79
N SER A 104 -13.78 9.05 -14.64
CA SER A 104 -14.86 9.82 -13.98
C SER A 104 -16.15 9.97 -14.79
N ASP A 105 -16.33 9.23 -15.89
CA ASP A 105 -17.60 9.18 -16.62
C ASP A 105 -18.69 8.59 -15.72
N ALA A 106 -19.83 9.29 -15.61
CA ALA A 106 -20.98 8.84 -14.84
C ALA A 106 -21.56 7.54 -15.41
N PHE A 107 -22.00 6.65 -14.52
CA PHE A 107 -22.69 5.44 -14.91
C PHE A 107 -24.17 5.72 -15.19
N ASP A 108 -24.70 5.09 -16.23
CA ASP A 108 -26.10 5.19 -16.63
C ASP A 108 -26.56 3.86 -17.27
N LEU A 109 -27.69 3.87 -17.97
CA LEU A 109 -28.25 2.68 -18.62
C LEU A 109 -27.35 2.11 -19.74
N PHE A 110 -26.53 2.95 -20.37
CA PHE A 110 -25.65 2.59 -21.49
C PHE A 110 -24.18 2.41 -21.05
N ASN A 111 -23.74 3.15 -20.04
CA ASN A 111 -22.44 3.04 -19.41
C ASN A 111 -22.54 2.19 -18.13
N ARG A 112 -22.33 0.87 -18.28
CA ARG A 112 -22.49 -0.10 -17.19
C ARG A 112 -21.24 -0.19 -16.30
N LYS A 113 -21.47 -0.57 -15.05
CA LYS A 113 -20.45 -0.81 -14.02
C LYS A 113 -19.72 -2.14 -14.24
N HIS A 114 -18.39 -2.14 -14.12
CA HIS A 114 -17.55 -3.33 -14.21
C HIS A 114 -16.46 -3.35 -13.12
N HIS A 115 -16.31 -4.49 -12.43
CA HIS A 115 -15.24 -4.68 -11.45
C HIS A 115 -13.95 -5.15 -12.11
N CYS A 116 -12.85 -4.50 -11.75
CA CYS A 116 -11.51 -5.01 -12.02
C CYS A 116 -11.17 -6.13 -11.03
N ARG A 117 -10.74 -7.30 -11.51
CA ARG A 117 -10.35 -8.43 -10.64
C ARG A 117 -9.03 -8.18 -9.92
N GLY A 118 -8.19 -7.27 -10.43
CA GLY A 118 -6.89 -6.93 -9.85
C GLY A 118 -6.93 -5.90 -8.72
N CYS A 119 -7.92 -4.99 -8.68
CA CYS A 119 -8.03 -3.97 -7.63
C CYS A 119 -9.39 -3.94 -6.91
N GLY A 120 -10.42 -4.62 -7.43
CA GLY A 120 -11.76 -4.64 -6.84
C GLY A 120 -12.60 -3.37 -7.07
N LEU A 121 -12.05 -2.33 -7.71
CA LEU A 121 -12.74 -1.07 -7.98
C LEU A 121 -13.63 -1.16 -9.23
N VAL A 122 -14.52 -0.17 -9.39
CA VAL A 122 -15.57 -0.13 -10.43
C VAL A 122 -15.19 0.82 -11.57
N TYR A 123 -15.35 0.37 -12.80
CA TYR A 123 -14.95 1.07 -14.02
C TYR A 123 -15.99 0.91 -15.14
N CYS A 124 -15.89 1.75 -16.17
CA CYS A 124 -16.63 1.56 -17.43
C CYS A 124 -15.98 0.48 -18.31
N GLY A 125 -16.71 0.06 -19.36
CA GLY A 125 -16.23 -0.95 -20.30
C GLY A 125 -14.96 -0.53 -21.04
N LYS A 126 -14.84 0.76 -21.39
CA LYS A 126 -13.66 1.33 -22.07
C LYS A 126 -12.40 1.23 -21.21
N CYS A 127 -12.51 1.54 -19.91
CA CYS A 127 -11.39 1.46 -18.97
C CYS A 127 -11.04 0.03 -18.53
N THR A 128 -11.87 -0.96 -18.86
CA THR A 128 -11.65 -2.39 -18.57
C THR A 128 -11.73 -3.27 -19.83
N SER A 129 -11.23 -2.76 -20.95
CA SER A 129 -11.30 -3.44 -22.24
C SER A 129 -10.37 -4.66 -22.36
N GLY A 130 -9.34 -4.76 -21.52
CA GLY A 130 -8.37 -5.85 -21.56
C GLY A 130 -8.56 -6.92 -20.49
N THR A 131 -8.03 -8.10 -20.78
CA THR A 131 -7.96 -9.25 -19.87
C THR A 131 -6.54 -9.77 -19.80
N ASP A 132 -6.11 -10.21 -18.62
CA ASP A 132 -4.83 -10.89 -18.42
C ASP A 132 -4.87 -11.73 -17.13
N ARG A 133 -3.91 -12.63 -16.96
CA ARG A 133 -3.73 -13.43 -15.75
C ARG A 133 -3.24 -12.54 -14.62
N VAL A 134 -3.57 -12.89 -13.38
CA VAL A 134 -3.01 -12.24 -12.19
C VAL A 134 -2.51 -13.32 -11.25
N ILE A 135 -1.33 -13.85 -11.59
CA ILE A 135 -0.74 -15.03 -10.96
C ILE A 135 -0.60 -14.82 -9.45
N LYS A 136 -0.25 -13.62 -8.98
CA LYS A 136 -0.12 -13.34 -7.53
C LYS A 136 -1.39 -13.58 -6.71
N PHE A 137 -2.57 -13.54 -7.34
CA PHE A 137 -3.87 -13.81 -6.70
C PHE A 137 -4.42 -15.21 -7.04
N GLY A 138 -3.66 -16.04 -7.75
CA GLY A 138 -4.12 -17.34 -8.22
C GLY A 138 -5.07 -17.29 -9.41
N PHE A 139 -5.21 -16.15 -10.08
CA PHE A 139 -5.96 -16.06 -11.35
C PHE A 139 -5.06 -16.52 -12.50
N LEU A 140 -5.07 -17.84 -12.75
CA LEU A 140 -4.31 -18.48 -13.83
C LEU A 140 -4.98 -18.34 -15.21
N GLU A 141 -6.28 -18.07 -15.23
CA GLU A 141 -7.01 -17.71 -16.45
C GLU A 141 -7.10 -16.19 -16.62
N PRO A 142 -7.15 -15.65 -17.85
CA PRO A 142 -7.30 -14.23 -18.08
C PRO A 142 -8.58 -13.67 -17.45
N VAL A 143 -8.43 -12.65 -16.60
CA VAL A 143 -9.52 -11.96 -15.95
C VAL A 143 -9.61 -10.51 -16.41
N ARG A 144 -10.80 -9.90 -16.30
CA ARG A 144 -11.00 -8.48 -16.63
C ARG A 144 -10.20 -7.56 -15.71
N LEU A 145 -9.40 -6.69 -16.30
CA LEU A 145 -8.57 -5.73 -15.57
C LEU A 145 -8.84 -4.31 -16.05
N CYS A 146 -8.73 -3.34 -15.14
CA CYS A 146 -8.61 -1.95 -15.54
C CYS A 146 -7.25 -1.70 -16.20
N GLN A 147 -7.14 -0.65 -17.01
CA GLN A 147 -5.90 -0.33 -17.73
C GLN A 147 -4.64 -0.32 -16.83
N PRO A 148 -4.63 0.30 -15.62
CA PRO A 148 -3.46 0.23 -14.74
C PRO A 148 -3.14 -1.20 -14.26
N CYS A 149 -4.14 -1.98 -13.85
CA CYS A 149 -3.92 -3.36 -13.43
C CYS A 149 -3.47 -4.25 -14.58
N LEU A 150 -3.92 -3.99 -15.81
CA LEU A 150 -3.50 -4.71 -17.00
C LEU A 150 -2.01 -4.49 -17.28
N ALA A 151 -1.54 -3.24 -17.23
CA ALA A 151 -0.12 -2.93 -17.40
C ALA A 151 0.75 -3.60 -16.32
N GLN A 152 0.30 -3.54 -15.06
CA GLN A 152 0.99 -4.18 -13.94
C GLN A 152 1.02 -5.71 -14.08
N ALA A 153 -0.10 -6.33 -14.46
CA ALA A 153 -0.20 -7.77 -14.67
C ALA A 153 0.77 -8.25 -15.75
N LYS A 154 0.89 -7.52 -16.87
CA LYS A 154 1.87 -7.85 -17.93
C LYS A 154 3.30 -7.85 -17.42
N LEU A 155 3.69 -6.82 -16.67
CA LEU A 155 5.02 -6.71 -16.09
C LEU A 155 5.30 -7.84 -15.09
N GLU A 156 4.34 -8.14 -14.23
CA GLU A 156 4.45 -9.21 -13.22
C GLU A 156 4.49 -10.59 -13.85
N ASN A 157 3.61 -10.88 -14.82
CA ASN A 157 3.53 -12.18 -15.47
C ASN A 157 4.82 -12.48 -16.25
N ALA A 158 5.39 -11.47 -16.95
CA ALA A 158 6.68 -11.61 -17.60
C ALA A 158 7.75 -12.07 -16.60
N PHE A 159 7.86 -11.42 -15.43
CA PHE A 159 8.80 -11.82 -14.38
C PHE A 159 8.50 -13.22 -13.80
N TYR A 160 7.23 -13.53 -13.54
CA TYR A 160 6.82 -14.80 -12.95
C TYR A 160 7.12 -16.00 -13.84
N GLU A 161 7.04 -15.83 -15.16
CA GLU A 161 7.24 -16.92 -16.11
C GLU A 161 8.72 -17.16 -16.41
N THR A 162 9.54 -16.11 -16.57
CA THR A 162 10.96 -16.28 -16.94
C THR A 162 11.92 -16.32 -15.76
N HIS A 163 11.67 -15.55 -14.70
CA HIS A 163 12.71 -15.24 -13.71
C HIS A 163 12.39 -15.79 -12.31
N LEU A 164 11.12 -15.85 -11.93
CA LEU A 164 10.74 -16.32 -10.60
C LEU A 164 11.19 -17.77 -10.30
N PRO A 165 11.02 -18.75 -11.21
CA PRO A 165 11.44 -20.13 -10.93
C PRO A 165 12.95 -20.25 -10.65
N LEU A 166 13.77 -19.50 -11.39
CA LEU A 166 15.23 -19.43 -11.18
C LEU A 166 15.55 -18.90 -9.78
N LEU A 167 14.89 -17.83 -9.37
CA LEU A 167 15.17 -17.16 -8.10
C LEU A 167 14.64 -17.92 -6.88
N GLU A 168 13.47 -18.57 -6.97
CA GLU A 168 12.86 -19.35 -5.88
C GLU A 168 13.47 -20.74 -5.72
N ALA A 169 13.93 -21.37 -6.82
CA ALA A 169 14.73 -22.60 -6.74
C ALA A 169 16.02 -22.37 -5.93
N GLY A 170 16.62 -21.19 -6.11
CA GLY A 170 17.87 -20.80 -5.48
C GLY A 170 19.08 -21.42 -6.16
N GLU A 171 20.25 -20.87 -5.86
CA GLU A 171 21.51 -21.26 -6.49
C GLU A 171 22.64 -21.22 -5.46
N VAL A 172 23.63 -22.10 -5.60
CA VAL A 172 24.85 -22.04 -4.77
C VAL A 172 25.83 -21.09 -5.45
N LEU A 173 26.18 -20.01 -4.74
CA LEU A 173 27.08 -18.96 -5.23
C LEU A 173 28.34 -18.89 -4.38
N ASN A 174 29.44 -18.41 -4.97
CA ASN A 174 30.63 -18.08 -4.19
C ASN A 174 30.59 -16.62 -3.77
N LYS A 175 30.46 -16.36 -2.47
CA LYS A 175 30.45 -15.00 -1.93
C LYS A 175 31.86 -14.56 -1.55
N TYR A 176 32.25 -13.37 -1.96
CA TYR A 176 33.48 -12.71 -1.51
C TYR A 176 33.27 -12.06 -0.14
N GLY A 177 34.15 -12.39 0.80
CA GLY A 177 34.36 -11.67 2.06
C GLY A 177 35.62 -10.80 2.00
N LEU A 178 36.04 -10.28 3.15
CA LEU A 178 37.31 -9.52 3.28
C LEU A 178 38.55 -10.39 3.01
N LEU A 179 38.53 -11.65 3.45
CA LEU A 179 39.71 -12.53 3.46
C LEU A 179 39.50 -13.89 2.81
N ARG A 180 38.25 -14.36 2.65
CA ARG A 180 37.96 -15.71 2.15
C ARG A 180 36.73 -15.71 1.25
N LYS A 181 36.78 -16.53 0.20
CA LYS A 181 35.62 -16.93 -0.59
C LYS A 181 34.87 -18.03 0.16
N ARG A 182 33.53 -18.04 0.09
CA ARG A 182 32.70 -19.07 0.73
C ARG A 182 31.49 -19.41 -0.14
N ALA A 183 31.12 -20.68 -0.16
CA ALA A 183 29.87 -21.12 -0.78
C ALA A 183 28.67 -20.64 0.07
N VAL A 184 27.67 -20.07 -0.60
CA VAL A 184 26.42 -19.66 0.01
C VAL A 184 25.24 -20.18 -0.80
N GLN A 185 24.22 -20.68 -0.14
CA GLN A 185 22.93 -20.90 -0.76
C GLN A 185 22.25 -19.54 -0.89
N PHE A 186 21.94 -19.13 -2.11
CA PHE A 186 21.26 -17.88 -2.43
C PHE A 186 19.84 -18.18 -2.93
N LYS A 187 18.84 -17.48 -2.41
CA LYS A 187 17.43 -17.71 -2.75
C LYS A 187 16.60 -16.44 -2.59
N PHE A 188 15.64 -16.23 -3.48
CA PHE A 188 14.66 -15.17 -3.34
C PHE A 188 13.46 -15.63 -2.51
N ILE A 189 13.06 -14.80 -1.55
CA ILE A 189 11.86 -15.01 -0.74
C ILE A 189 10.82 -13.97 -1.17
N ARG A 190 9.95 -14.38 -2.10
CA ARG A 190 8.93 -13.53 -2.71
C ARG A 190 8.03 -12.83 -1.70
N ALA A 191 7.57 -13.54 -0.67
CA ALA A 191 6.66 -12.99 0.35
C ALA A 191 7.23 -11.79 1.13
N LYS A 192 8.57 -11.69 1.22
CA LYS A 192 9.26 -10.61 1.93
C LYS A 192 10.00 -9.65 0.99
N SER A 193 10.00 -9.92 -0.33
CA SER A 193 10.80 -9.17 -1.32
C SER A 193 12.29 -9.08 -0.92
N ILE A 194 12.87 -10.18 -0.41
CA ILE A 194 14.28 -10.23 0.02
C ILE A 194 15.05 -11.32 -0.74
N LEU A 195 16.30 -11.00 -1.07
CA LEU A 195 17.30 -11.98 -1.50
C LEU A 195 18.02 -12.49 -0.25
N GLN A 196 17.79 -13.76 0.08
CA GLN A 196 18.36 -14.42 1.23
C GLN A 196 19.61 -15.20 0.83
N TYR A 197 20.64 -15.16 1.66
CA TYR A 197 21.76 -16.08 1.52
C TYR A 197 22.31 -16.56 2.86
N GLN A 198 22.76 -17.81 2.91
CA GLN A 198 23.38 -18.43 4.07
C GLN A 198 24.56 -19.29 3.63
N ARG A 199 25.61 -19.38 4.46
CA ARG A 199 26.76 -20.22 4.16
C ARG A 199 26.32 -21.69 4.15
N ILE A 200 26.81 -22.44 3.17
CA ILE A 200 26.58 -23.87 3.04
C ILE A 200 27.92 -24.59 2.89
N ASP A 201 28.05 -25.72 3.56
CA ASP A 201 29.06 -26.72 3.27
C ASP A 201 28.51 -27.64 2.18
N ILE A 202 29.16 -27.66 1.00
CA ILE A 202 28.63 -28.37 -0.17
C ILE A 202 28.76 -29.89 0.00
N GLU A 203 29.81 -30.36 0.67
CA GLU A 203 30.08 -31.79 0.86
C GLU A 203 29.12 -32.37 1.88
N LEU A 204 28.94 -31.68 3.01
CA LEU A 204 28.07 -32.13 4.09
C LEU A 204 26.61 -31.71 3.90
N ARG A 205 26.31 -30.84 2.94
CA ARG A 205 25.00 -30.19 2.73
C ARG A 205 24.46 -29.54 4.01
N GLN A 206 25.34 -29.00 4.84
CA GLN A 206 25.01 -28.36 6.11
C GLN A 206 25.07 -26.84 6.00
N PHE A 207 24.09 -26.16 6.59
CA PHE A 207 24.05 -24.71 6.67
C PHE A 207 24.81 -24.21 7.90
N HIS A 208 25.56 -23.12 7.74
CA HIS A 208 26.37 -22.54 8.81
C HIS A 208 26.14 -21.03 8.97
N GLY A 209 26.20 -20.58 10.22
CA GLY A 209 26.10 -19.17 10.59
C GLY A 209 24.73 -18.55 10.28
N ASP A 210 24.65 -17.23 10.43
CA ASP A 210 23.38 -16.53 10.28
C ASP A 210 22.93 -16.44 8.83
N ILE A 211 21.61 -16.44 8.68
CA ILE A 211 20.95 -16.04 7.45
C ILE A 211 21.15 -14.53 7.25
N LYS A 212 21.61 -14.14 6.06
CA LYS A 212 21.71 -12.74 5.65
C LYS A 212 20.63 -12.46 4.60
N ALA A 213 20.11 -11.24 4.60
CA ALA A 213 19.07 -10.80 3.69
C ALA A 213 19.46 -9.47 3.06
N ILE A 214 19.17 -9.33 1.77
CA ILE A 214 19.25 -8.09 1.01
C ILE A 214 17.83 -7.75 0.59
N SER A 215 17.29 -6.65 1.10
CA SER A 215 15.97 -6.16 0.69
C SER A 215 16.04 -5.62 -0.73
N LEU A 216 15.10 -6.02 -1.61
CA LEU A 216 15.01 -5.46 -2.96
C LEU A 216 14.85 -3.93 -2.95
N ASP A 217 14.17 -3.40 -1.93
CA ASP A 217 13.90 -1.96 -1.77
C ASP A 217 15.17 -1.14 -1.53
N MET A 218 16.23 -1.77 -1.01
CA MET A 218 17.49 -1.12 -0.68
C MET A 218 18.55 -1.29 -1.77
N ILE A 219 18.31 -2.14 -2.77
CA ILE A 219 19.26 -2.33 -3.87
C ILE A 219 19.23 -1.08 -4.74
N THR A 220 20.41 -0.53 -5.01
CA THR A 220 20.60 0.62 -5.90
C THR A 220 21.05 0.18 -7.29
N ASP A 221 21.94 -0.80 -7.36
CA ASP A 221 22.53 -1.28 -8.62
C ASP A 221 22.78 -2.80 -8.60
N VAL A 222 22.66 -3.44 -9.76
CA VAL A 222 22.96 -4.86 -9.99
C VAL A 222 23.64 -4.99 -11.34
N ARG A 223 24.88 -5.48 -11.35
CA ARG A 223 25.69 -5.55 -12.57
C ARG A 223 26.67 -6.71 -12.57
N GLU A 224 27.05 -7.13 -13.77
CA GLU A 224 28.16 -8.06 -13.97
C GLU A 224 29.49 -7.40 -13.58
N ALA A 225 30.45 -8.20 -13.10
CA ALA A 225 31.76 -7.72 -12.70
C ALA A 225 32.83 -8.81 -12.77
N ALA A 226 34.01 -8.45 -13.27
CA ALA A 226 35.19 -9.29 -13.20
C ALA A 226 35.78 -9.28 -11.78
N LEU A 227 35.33 -10.21 -10.93
CA LEU A 227 35.77 -10.32 -9.54
C LEU A 227 37.03 -11.20 -9.38
N ASP A 228 37.10 -12.27 -10.16
CA ASP A 228 38.27 -13.15 -10.24
C ASP A 228 39.09 -12.82 -11.48
N LYS A 229 40.42 -12.82 -11.35
CA LYS A 229 41.33 -12.63 -12.50
C LYS A 229 41.35 -13.85 -13.41
N GLU A 230 41.18 -15.05 -12.84
CA GLU A 230 41.23 -16.30 -13.60
C GLU A 230 39.91 -16.59 -14.32
N ARG A 231 38.78 -16.22 -13.69
CA ARG A 231 37.42 -16.40 -14.23
C ARG A 231 36.59 -15.12 -14.11
N PRO A 232 36.91 -14.09 -14.93
CA PRO A 232 36.28 -12.77 -14.84
C PRO A 232 34.81 -12.76 -15.29
N ASP A 233 34.37 -13.81 -15.97
CA ASP A 233 33.04 -13.98 -16.55
C ASP A 233 31.99 -14.49 -15.55
N LEU A 234 32.37 -14.84 -14.31
CA LEU A 234 31.44 -15.43 -13.34
C LEU A 234 30.86 -14.44 -12.34
N GLY A 235 31.54 -13.30 -12.13
CA GLY A 235 31.25 -12.39 -11.04
C GLY A 235 30.11 -11.42 -11.33
N PHE A 236 29.37 -11.06 -10.28
CA PHE A 236 28.38 -9.98 -10.29
C PHE A 236 28.31 -9.29 -8.92
N ILE A 237 27.81 -8.06 -8.92
CA ILE A 237 27.72 -7.20 -7.74
C ILE A 237 26.28 -6.73 -7.56
N ILE A 238 25.81 -6.81 -6.31
CA ILE A 238 24.58 -6.17 -5.84
C ILE A 238 24.99 -5.04 -4.90
N THR A 239 24.67 -3.80 -5.26
CA THR A 239 24.96 -2.61 -4.47
C THR A 239 23.74 -2.20 -3.64
N VAL A 240 23.94 -1.94 -2.36
CA VAL A 240 22.91 -1.61 -1.37
C VAL A 240 23.40 -0.40 -0.56
N GLY A 241 22.97 0.80 -0.93
CA GLY A 241 23.59 2.03 -0.42
C GLY A 241 25.10 2.02 -0.68
N ASP A 242 25.90 2.14 0.37
CA ASP A 242 27.37 2.11 0.30
C ASP A 242 27.96 0.69 0.33
N GLN A 243 27.14 -0.33 0.53
CA GLN A 243 27.60 -1.71 0.65
C GLN A 243 27.56 -2.43 -0.71
N GLN A 244 28.62 -3.19 -1.02
CA GLN A 244 28.68 -4.04 -2.21
C GLN A 244 28.72 -5.52 -1.82
N HIS A 245 27.73 -6.27 -2.30
CA HIS A 245 27.69 -7.73 -2.18
C HIS A 245 28.21 -8.35 -3.47
N ARG A 246 29.36 -9.00 -3.37
CA ARG A 246 30.10 -9.61 -4.48
C ARG A 246 29.91 -11.14 -4.50
N PHE A 247 29.49 -11.67 -5.65
CA PHE A 247 29.20 -13.09 -5.84
C PHE A 247 29.76 -13.60 -7.18
N ASP A 248 30.20 -14.85 -7.23
CA ASP A 248 30.36 -15.58 -8.49
C ASP A 248 29.24 -16.60 -8.66
N ALA A 249 28.71 -16.67 -9.87
CA ALA A 249 27.80 -17.73 -10.29
C ALA A 249 28.56 -19.00 -10.71
N PRO A 250 27.87 -20.15 -10.82
CA PRO A 250 28.47 -21.39 -11.30
C PRO A 250 28.96 -21.32 -12.76
N SER A 251 28.34 -20.49 -13.59
CA SER A 251 28.70 -20.28 -15.00
C SER A 251 28.35 -18.86 -15.46
N ALA A 252 28.98 -18.39 -16.54
CA ALA A 252 28.69 -17.08 -17.13
C ALA A 252 27.22 -16.94 -17.56
N HIS A 253 26.63 -18.00 -18.11
CA HIS A 253 25.22 -18.03 -18.47
C HIS A 253 24.32 -17.84 -17.25
N LYS A 254 24.60 -18.57 -16.16
CA LYS A 254 23.87 -18.45 -14.88
C LYS A 254 24.03 -17.07 -14.26
N ARG A 255 25.22 -16.47 -14.33
CA ARG A 255 25.47 -15.09 -13.91
C ARG A 255 24.52 -14.14 -14.63
N THR A 256 24.49 -14.17 -15.96
CA THR A 256 23.64 -13.29 -16.76
C THR A 256 22.15 -13.50 -16.44
N GLN A 257 21.71 -14.76 -16.31
CA GLN A 257 20.33 -15.07 -15.89
C GLN A 257 19.99 -14.51 -14.50
N LEU A 258 20.88 -14.65 -13.52
CA LEU A 258 20.66 -14.13 -12.16
C LEU A 258 20.64 -12.60 -12.13
N VAL A 259 21.56 -11.94 -12.83
CA VAL A 259 21.59 -10.46 -12.92
C VAL A 259 20.29 -9.95 -13.54
N GLN A 260 19.86 -10.50 -14.68
CA GLN A 260 18.60 -10.14 -15.33
C GLN A 260 17.39 -10.43 -14.45
N ALA A 261 17.36 -11.59 -13.78
CA ALA A 261 16.26 -11.96 -12.90
C ALA A 261 16.14 -11.02 -11.69
N ILE A 262 17.26 -10.64 -11.07
CA ILE A 262 17.27 -9.69 -9.94
C ILE A 262 16.85 -8.29 -10.43
N GLN A 263 17.31 -7.85 -11.60
CA GLN A 263 16.88 -6.57 -12.20
C GLN A 263 15.37 -6.57 -12.45
N SER A 264 14.85 -7.61 -13.11
CA SER A 264 13.41 -7.77 -13.35
C SER A 264 12.59 -7.80 -12.04
N ALA A 265 13.09 -8.47 -11.00
CA ALA A 265 12.47 -8.46 -9.67
C ALA A 265 12.42 -7.05 -9.06
N ARG A 266 13.48 -6.25 -9.24
CA ARG A 266 13.50 -4.84 -8.81
C ARG A 266 12.52 -3.99 -9.60
N ASP A 267 12.41 -4.18 -10.91
CA ASP A 267 11.49 -3.42 -11.76
C ASP A 267 10.04 -3.66 -11.35
N VAL A 268 9.66 -4.93 -11.13
CA VAL A 268 8.33 -5.28 -10.59
C VAL A 268 8.09 -4.62 -9.24
N ARG A 269 9.07 -4.68 -8.32
CA ARG A 269 8.95 -4.07 -6.99
C ARG A 269 8.85 -2.55 -7.04
N ASN A 270 9.62 -1.89 -7.89
CA ASN A 270 9.59 -0.45 -8.09
C ASN A 270 8.23 0.01 -8.64
N ALA A 271 7.67 -0.72 -9.60
CA ALA A 271 6.33 -0.45 -10.14
C ALA A 271 5.24 -0.56 -9.07
N LEU A 272 5.35 -1.57 -8.18
CA LEU A 272 4.44 -1.72 -7.04
C LEU A 272 4.56 -0.54 -6.05
N ILE A 273 5.78 -0.17 -5.66
CA ILE A 273 6.03 0.96 -4.76
C ILE A 273 5.51 2.26 -5.37
N ALA A 274 5.73 2.49 -6.66
CA ALA A 274 5.23 3.68 -7.36
C ALA A 274 3.70 3.76 -7.29
N THR A 275 3.02 2.64 -7.55
CA THR A 275 1.56 2.53 -7.47
C THR A 275 1.05 2.80 -6.05
N GLU A 276 1.70 2.25 -5.02
CA GLU A 276 1.35 2.49 -3.62
C GLU A 276 1.55 3.97 -3.22
N ARG A 277 2.65 4.58 -3.66
CA ARG A 277 2.94 6.00 -3.42
C ARG A 277 1.90 6.90 -4.06
N GLU A 278 1.50 6.63 -5.30
CA GLU A 278 0.47 7.41 -5.99
C GLU A 278 -0.87 7.33 -5.25
N LYS A 279 -1.30 6.12 -4.85
CA LYS A 279 -2.53 5.94 -4.06
C LYS A 279 -2.48 6.71 -2.75
N ARG A 280 -1.35 6.64 -2.03
CA ARG A 280 -1.17 7.36 -0.77
C ARG A 280 -1.17 8.88 -0.97
N ALA A 281 -0.55 9.38 -2.03
CA ALA A 281 -0.55 10.80 -2.36
C ALA A 281 -1.97 11.32 -2.65
N LYS A 282 -2.79 10.55 -3.39
CA LYS A 282 -4.20 10.89 -3.62
C LYS A 282 -5.00 10.96 -2.33
N LEU A 283 -4.82 9.99 -1.43
CA LEU A 283 -5.50 9.99 -0.13
C LEU A 283 -5.11 11.21 0.72
N ILE A 284 -3.81 11.51 0.82
CA ILE A 284 -3.31 12.68 1.56
C ILE A 284 -3.88 13.98 0.96
N SER A 285 -3.96 14.07 -0.37
CA SER A 285 -4.54 15.24 -1.04
C SER A 285 -6.01 15.43 -0.70
N GLN A 286 -6.79 14.34 -0.60
CA GLN A 286 -8.20 14.40 -0.21
C GLN A 286 -8.37 14.81 1.25
N GLU A 287 -7.58 14.23 2.15
CA GLU A 287 -7.60 14.57 3.58
C GLU A 287 -7.22 16.03 3.82
N ASN A 288 -6.19 16.53 3.13
CA ASN A 288 -5.78 17.93 3.22
C ASN A 288 -6.89 18.88 2.74
N GLU A 289 -7.60 18.53 1.66
CA GLU A 289 -8.72 19.32 1.17
C GLU A 289 -9.89 19.37 2.18
N GLU A 290 -10.19 18.24 2.83
CA GLU A 290 -11.19 18.22 3.91
C GLU A 290 -10.76 19.07 5.11
N ILE A 291 -9.49 19.00 5.51
CA ILE A 291 -8.95 19.81 6.60
C ILE A 291 -9.08 21.30 6.27
N ARG A 292 -8.77 21.71 5.04
CA ARG A 292 -8.92 23.10 4.60
C ARG A 292 -10.38 23.56 4.69
N LYS A 293 -11.33 22.78 4.17
CA LYS A 293 -12.76 23.10 4.28
C LYS A 293 -13.24 23.22 5.72
N ARG A 294 -12.77 22.34 6.62
CA ARG A 294 -13.10 22.41 8.04
C ARG A 294 -12.50 23.65 8.70
N ALA A 295 -11.26 24.00 8.37
CA ALA A 295 -10.60 25.21 8.86
C ALA A 295 -11.35 26.48 8.41
N ASP A 296 -11.70 26.58 7.13
CA ASP A 296 -12.45 27.72 6.58
C ASP A 296 -13.83 27.85 7.26
N SER A 297 -14.52 26.74 7.49
CA SER A 297 -15.81 26.74 8.18
C SER A 297 -15.70 27.19 9.64
N LEU A 298 -14.63 26.79 10.34
CA LEU A 298 -14.36 27.23 11.71
C LEU A 298 -14.04 28.73 11.75
N GLN A 299 -13.21 29.23 10.83
CA GLN A 299 -12.88 30.64 10.74
C GLN A 299 -14.13 31.50 10.50
N GLN A 300 -15.00 31.10 9.56
CA GLN A 300 -16.26 31.80 9.32
C GLN A 300 -17.17 31.81 10.56
N MET A 301 -17.15 30.75 11.37
CA MET A 301 -17.90 30.70 12.62
C MET A 301 -17.32 31.68 13.65
N GLU A 302 -16.00 31.77 13.76
CA GLU A 302 -15.31 32.71 14.66
C GLU A 302 -15.55 34.17 14.26
N GLU A 303 -15.46 34.49 12.96
CA GLU A 303 -15.76 35.81 12.42
C GLU A 303 -17.21 36.22 12.69
N ARG A 304 -18.17 35.30 12.50
CA ARG A 304 -19.57 35.55 12.87
C ARG A 304 -19.74 35.82 14.35
N LYS A 305 -19.10 35.03 15.23
CA LYS A 305 -19.15 35.24 16.69
C LYS A 305 -18.57 36.59 17.09
N ALA A 306 -17.44 36.99 16.49
CA ALA A 306 -16.80 38.28 16.73
C ALA A 306 -17.71 39.44 16.28
N SER A 307 -18.27 39.36 15.08
CA SER A 307 -19.22 40.36 14.56
C SER A 307 -20.45 40.50 15.46
N PHE A 308 -21.06 39.39 15.89
CA PHE A 308 -22.19 39.43 16.84
C PHE A 308 -21.80 40.07 18.18
N HIS A 309 -20.57 39.82 18.65
CA HIS A 309 -20.06 40.42 19.87
C HIS A 309 -19.87 41.94 19.73
N GLU A 310 -19.26 42.39 18.64
CA GLU A 310 -19.06 43.80 18.32
C GLU A 310 -20.38 44.55 18.17
N ASP A 311 -21.34 43.99 17.42
CA ASP A 311 -22.68 44.56 17.26
C ASP A 311 -23.40 44.75 18.61
N ARG A 312 -23.24 43.78 19.52
CA ARG A 312 -23.81 43.86 20.87
C ARG A 312 -23.15 44.96 21.71
N LEU A 313 -21.83 45.13 21.59
CA LEU A 313 -21.11 46.22 22.25
C LEU A 313 -21.53 47.59 21.69
N ARG A 314 -21.67 47.70 20.36
CA ARG A 314 -22.12 48.92 19.68
C ARG A 314 -23.50 49.35 20.16
N LYS A 315 -24.50 48.45 20.12
CA LYS A 315 -25.87 48.74 20.59
C LYS A 315 -25.91 49.17 22.07
N ARG A 316 -25.07 48.56 22.93
CA ARG A 316 -24.96 48.98 24.33
C ARG A 316 -24.34 50.37 24.48
N ALA A 317 -23.34 50.71 23.67
CA ALA A 317 -22.74 52.04 23.67
C ALA A 317 -23.76 53.11 23.22
N GLU A 318 -24.48 52.86 22.12
CA GLU A 318 -25.56 53.73 21.61
C GLU A 318 -26.65 53.96 22.66
N GLN A 319 -27.10 52.89 23.35
CA GLN A 319 -28.07 53.01 24.44
C GLN A 319 -27.54 53.86 25.61
N ARG A 320 -26.27 53.68 26.00
CA ARG A 320 -25.64 54.49 27.06
C ARG A 320 -25.58 55.97 26.66
N GLU A 321 -25.26 56.26 25.41
CA GLU A 321 -25.22 57.63 24.88
C GLU A 321 -26.61 58.27 24.82
N SER A 322 -27.61 57.53 24.34
CA SER A 322 -29.02 57.98 24.32
C SER A 322 -29.53 58.30 25.73
N LEU A 323 -29.23 57.44 26.72
CA LEU A 323 -29.59 57.69 28.11
C LEU A 323 -28.87 58.93 28.67
N ARG A 324 -27.57 59.12 28.36
CA ARG A 324 -26.83 60.33 28.76
C ARG A 324 -27.46 61.60 28.20
N ALA A 325 -27.83 61.59 26.92
CA ALA A 325 -28.49 62.73 26.27
C ALA A 325 -29.86 63.03 26.91
N LYS A 326 -30.66 61.99 27.20
CA LYS A 326 -31.99 62.13 27.81
C LYS A 326 -31.95 62.76 29.21
N TYR A 327 -30.92 62.46 29.99
CA TYR A 327 -30.77 62.93 31.38
C TYR A 327 -29.76 64.08 31.54
N SER A 328 -29.28 64.67 30.43
CA SER A 328 -28.32 65.80 30.42
C SER A 328 -27.06 65.54 31.26
N LEU A 329 -26.61 64.28 31.32
CA LEU A 329 -25.38 63.91 32.03
C LEU A 329 -24.18 64.34 31.19
N SER A 330 -23.30 65.19 31.75
CA SER A 330 -22.08 65.59 31.06
C SER A 330 -21.21 64.36 30.76
N SER A 331 -20.56 64.36 29.60
CA SER A 331 -19.55 63.38 29.26
C SER A 331 -18.47 63.44 30.34
N SER A 332 -18.36 62.41 31.18
CA SER A 332 -17.17 62.22 31.99
C SER A 332 -16.02 61.85 31.06
N THR A 333 -15.34 62.86 30.53
CA THR A 333 -13.94 62.75 30.11
C THR A 333 -13.13 62.48 31.38
N SER A 334 -12.80 61.22 31.61
CA SER A 334 -11.58 60.83 32.32
C SER A 334 -10.70 60.23 31.22
N ALA A 335 -9.69 60.92 30.69
CA ALA A 335 -8.41 61.28 31.31
C ALA A 335 -7.64 60.03 31.81
N VAL A 336 -6.49 59.83 31.16
CA VAL A 336 -5.37 58.89 31.41
C VAL A 336 -5.54 57.48 30.84
#